data_AF-A0A7C3LH05-F1
#
_entry.id   AF-A0A7C3LH05-F1
#
_cell.length_a   1.000
_cell.length_b   1.000
_cell.length_c   1.000
_cell.angle_alpha   90.00
_cell.angle_beta   90.00
_cell.angle_gamma   90.00
#
_symmetry.space_group_name_H-M   'P 1'
#
loop_
_entity.id
_entity.type
_entity.pdbx_description
1 polymer ?
#
loop_
_entity_poly.entity_id
_entity_poly.type
_entity_poly.pdbx_seq_one_letter_code
_entity_poly.pdbx_strand_id
1 'polypeptide(L)'
;MKQQSPRKQAPAKKKGEQAPARPVKSFRLRGVSASVFENHTTIDGRDVTFFKVSLQRTYKEGDEFKHTTSLGRDDLPVARLLLGRAWEWILEAEARNRREEDEGGSEEF
;
A
#
# COMPACT_ATOMS: atom_id res chain seq x y z
N MET A 1 28.62 35.79 33.99
CA MET A 1 27.61 35.29 33.03
C MET A 1 28.06 33.94 32.48
N LYS A 2 27.42 32.83 32.84
CA LYS A 2 27.71 31.50 32.29
C LYS A 2 26.73 31.25 31.14
N GLN A 3 27.22 31.24 29.91
CA GLN A 3 26.41 30.84 28.76
C GLN A 3 26.26 29.32 28.78
N GLN A 4 25.03 28.83 28.93
CA GLN A 4 24.69 27.44 28.68
C GLN A 4 24.44 27.26 27.18
N SER A 5 25.14 26.29 26.60
CA SER A 5 25.01 25.87 25.21
C SER A 5 23.65 25.20 24.96
N PRO A 6 22.98 25.44 23.82
CA PRO A 6 21.81 24.68 23.45
C PRO A 6 22.22 23.27 22.99
N ARG A 7 21.65 22.27 23.65
CA ARG A 7 21.80 20.84 23.37
C ARG A 7 21.33 20.58 21.93
N LYS A 8 22.27 20.35 21.00
CA LYS A 8 21.98 19.83 19.65
C LYS A 8 21.21 18.51 19.80
N GLN A 9 19.91 18.52 19.49
CA GLN A 9 19.15 17.30 19.32
C GLN A 9 19.70 16.59 18.09
N ALA A 10 20.14 15.34 18.28
CA ALA A 10 20.51 14.46 17.19
C ALA A 10 19.29 14.24 16.28
N PRO A 11 19.44 14.28 14.95
CA PRO A 11 18.33 13.95 14.07
C PRO A 11 17.94 12.49 14.28
N ALA A 12 16.67 12.25 14.60
CA ALA A 12 16.06 10.94 14.65
C ALA A 12 16.36 10.20 13.34
N LYS A 13 16.87 8.96 13.46
CA LYS A 13 17.18 8.09 12.32
C LYS A 13 15.96 8.00 11.41
N LYS A 14 16.05 8.57 10.20
CA LYS A 14 15.09 8.34 9.13
C LYS A 14 15.10 6.85 8.81
N LYS A 15 13.95 6.19 9.05
CA LYS A 15 13.69 4.80 8.63
C LYS A 15 13.87 4.76 7.11
N GLY A 16 14.70 3.84 6.64
CA GLY A 16 15.28 3.83 5.30
C GLY A 16 14.25 4.03 4.19
N GLU A 17 14.69 4.79 3.19
CA GLU A 17 14.01 5.01 1.91
C GLU A 17 14.00 3.68 1.15
N GLN A 18 13.05 2.81 1.50
CA GLN A 18 12.74 1.61 0.75
C GLN A 18 12.14 2.05 -0.57
N ALA A 19 12.73 1.58 -1.68
CA ALA A 19 12.16 1.77 -3.01
C ALA A 19 10.65 1.44 -2.96
N PRO A 20 9.78 2.23 -3.62
CA PRO A 20 8.34 2.03 -3.52
C PRO A 20 8.02 0.58 -3.86
N ALA A 21 7.45 -0.14 -2.89
CA ALA A 21 7.09 -1.55 -3.06
C ALA A 21 6.27 -1.67 -4.34
N ARG A 22 6.61 -2.63 -5.20
CA ARG A 22 5.86 -2.85 -6.43
C ARG A 22 4.45 -3.32 -6.05
N PRO A 23 3.39 -2.85 -6.74
CA PRO A 23 2.06 -3.33 -6.46
C PRO A 23 1.97 -4.83 -6.79
N VAL A 24 1.41 -5.61 -5.86
CA VAL A 24 1.15 -7.05 -6.06
C VAL A 24 -0.04 -7.27 -7.00
N LYS A 25 -0.93 -6.29 -7.10
CA LYS A 25 -2.05 -6.28 -8.04
C LYS A 25 -2.39 -4.85 -8.46
N SER A 26 -2.73 -4.66 -9.73
CA SER A 26 -3.25 -3.38 -10.23
C SER A 26 -4.46 -3.59 -11.13
N PHE A 27 -5.49 -2.79 -10.93
CA PHE A 27 -6.67 -2.70 -11.77
C PHE A 27 -6.71 -1.33 -12.42
N ARG A 28 -6.92 -1.26 -13.74
CA ARG A 28 -6.93 0.01 -14.49
C ARG A 28 -8.11 0.05 -15.43
N LEU A 29 -8.81 1.19 -15.47
CA LEU A 29 -9.90 1.43 -16.40
C LEU A 29 -10.06 2.94 -16.64
N ARG A 30 -10.21 3.35 -17.91
CA ARG A 30 -10.48 4.75 -18.32
C ARG A 30 -9.56 5.79 -17.64
N GLY A 31 -8.27 5.47 -17.52
CA GLY A 31 -7.27 6.36 -16.90
C GLY A 31 -7.28 6.38 -15.37
N VAL A 32 -8.22 5.70 -14.69
CA VAL A 32 -8.16 5.47 -13.25
C VAL A 32 -7.48 4.13 -12.97
N SER A 33 -6.67 4.05 -11.92
CA SER A 33 -6.02 2.83 -11.48
C SER A 33 -6.09 2.66 -9.97
N ALA A 34 -6.43 1.45 -9.51
CA ALA A 34 -6.30 1.00 -8.14
C ALA A 34 -5.14 -0.02 -8.05
N SER A 35 -4.13 0.30 -7.24
CA SER A 35 -2.95 -0.53 -7.04
C SER A 35 -2.91 -1.05 -5.61
N VAL A 36 -2.83 -2.35 -5.45
CA VAL A 36 -2.75 -3.07 -4.16
C VAL A 36 -1.29 -3.34 -3.84
N PHE A 37 -0.89 -3.02 -2.61
CA PHE A 37 0.45 -3.21 -2.08
C PHE A 37 0.37 -4.11 -0.86
N GLU A 38 1.13 -5.20 -0.89
CA GLU A 38 1.32 -6.07 0.25
C GLU A 38 2.35 -5.46 1.20
N ASN A 39 2.05 -5.50 2.49
CA ASN A 39 2.92 -5.00 3.53
C ASN A 39 2.97 -6.06 4.64
N HIS A 40 4.11 -6.09 5.32
CA HIS A 40 4.35 -7.00 6.43
C HIS A 40 4.69 -6.18 7.68
N THR A 41 4.15 -6.57 8.82
CA THR A 41 4.52 -6.03 10.11
C THR A 41 4.54 -7.15 11.14
N THR A 42 5.45 -7.08 12.10
CA THR A 42 5.45 -8.03 13.23
C THR A 42 4.67 -7.42 14.39
N ILE A 43 3.67 -8.14 14.90
CA ILE A 43 2.88 -7.76 16.08
C ILE A 43 2.96 -8.93 17.07
N ASP A 44 3.42 -8.65 18.30
CA ASP A 44 3.58 -9.66 19.36
C ASP A 44 4.37 -10.92 18.93
N GLY A 45 5.42 -10.71 18.12
CA GLY A 45 6.28 -11.77 17.61
C GLY A 45 5.69 -12.59 16.46
N ARG A 46 4.51 -12.22 15.94
CA ARG A 46 3.89 -12.84 14.77
C ARG A 46 3.98 -11.92 13.57
N ASP A 47 4.35 -12.47 12.41
CA ASP A 47 4.31 -11.73 11.16
C ASP A 47 2.87 -11.62 10.67
N VAL A 48 2.44 -10.40 10.41
CA VAL A 48 1.10 -10.05 9.95
C VAL A 48 1.21 -9.38 8.59
N THR A 49 0.61 -10.02 7.59
CA THR A 49 0.46 -9.45 6.25
C THR A 49 -0.80 -8.58 6.18
N PHE A 50 -0.68 -7.40 5.60
CA PHE A 50 -1.81 -6.51 5.37
C PHE A 50 -1.67 -5.75 4.05
N PHE A 51 -2.80 -5.40 3.45
CA PHE A 51 -2.83 -4.77 2.13
C PHE A 51 -3.20 -3.29 2.22
N LYS A 52 -2.56 -2.47 1.36
CA LYS A 52 -2.92 -1.06 1.14
C LYS A 52 -3.31 -0.86 -0.31
N VAL A 53 -4.25 0.03 -0.56
CA VAL A 53 -4.69 0.36 -1.92
C VAL A 53 -4.39 1.84 -2.21
N SER A 54 -3.76 2.12 -3.35
CA SER A 54 -3.60 3.47 -3.89
C SER A 54 -4.50 3.64 -5.11
N LEU A 55 -5.31 4.70 -5.10
CA LEU A 55 -6.18 5.06 -6.22
C LEU A 55 -5.66 6.33 -6.87
N GLN A 56 -5.47 6.30 -8.19
CA GLN A 56 -4.92 7.42 -8.95
C GLN A 56 -5.60 7.57 -10.31
N ARG A 57 -5.65 8.81 -10.81
CA ARG A 57 -6.05 9.15 -12.18
C ARG A 57 -4.82 9.60 -12.97
N THR A 58 -4.59 8.97 -14.11
CA THR A 58 -3.64 9.43 -15.13
C THR A 58 -4.28 10.48 -16.03
N TYR A 59 -3.57 11.57 -16.27
CA TYR A 59 -3.92 12.60 -17.25
C TYR A 59 -2.69 12.97 -18.07
N LYS A 60 -2.89 13.58 -19.24
CA LYS A 60 -1.79 14.08 -20.08
C LYS A 60 -1.61 15.57 -19.79
N GLU A 61 -0.37 15.99 -19.60
CA GLU A 61 0.04 17.39 -19.50
C GLU A 61 1.18 17.64 -20.49
N GLY A 62 0.89 18.36 -21.57
CA GLY A 62 1.81 18.48 -22.70
C GLY A 62 2.07 17.11 -23.35
N ASP A 63 3.32 16.66 -23.31
CA ASP A 63 3.75 15.34 -23.80
C ASP A 63 4.01 14.31 -22.70
N GLU A 64 3.76 14.66 -21.44
CA GLU A 64 3.96 13.77 -20.31
C GLU A 64 2.63 13.25 -19.76
N PHE A 65 2.65 12.00 -19.28
CA PHE A 65 1.57 11.45 -18.48
C PHE A 65 1.86 11.68 -17.00
N LYS A 66 0.91 12.28 -16.29
CA LYS A 66 0.98 12.52 -14.85
C LYS A 66 -0.13 11.82 -14.11
N HIS A 67 0.04 11.68 -12.79
CA HIS A 67 -0.91 11.03 -11.90
C HIS A 67 -1.40 12.00 -10.84
N THR A 68 -2.67 11.91 -10.48
CA THR A 68 -3.29 12.68 -9.40
C THR A 68 -4.21 11.78 -8.56
N THR A 69 -4.42 12.14 -7.31
CA THR A 69 -5.44 11.53 -6.43
C THR A 69 -6.77 12.28 -6.47
N SER A 70 -6.81 13.46 -7.11
CA SER A 70 -8.03 14.21 -7.34
C SER A 70 -8.87 13.54 -8.44
N LEU A 71 -10.13 13.26 -8.13
CA LEU A 71 -11.06 12.58 -9.03
C LEU A 71 -12.15 13.54 -9.50
N GLY A 72 -12.50 13.46 -10.79
CA GLY A 72 -13.68 14.14 -11.34
C GLY A 72 -14.96 13.32 -11.13
N ARG A 73 -16.12 13.95 -11.39
CA ARG A 73 -17.45 13.31 -11.29
C ARG A 73 -17.52 11.96 -12.03
N ASP A 74 -17.01 11.93 -13.26
CA ASP A 74 -17.10 10.77 -14.14
C ASP A 74 -16.10 9.66 -13.77
N ASP A 75 -15.17 9.96 -12.86
CA ASP A 75 -14.18 9.02 -12.36
C ASP A 75 -14.76 8.20 -11.20
N LEU A 76 -15.78 8.72 -10.51
CA LEU A 76 -16.34 8.11 -9.30
C LEU A 76 -16.93 6.71 -9.54
N PRO A 77 -17.72 6.45 -10.61
CA PRO A 77 -18.21 5.11 -10.86
C PRO A 77 -17.09 4.11 -11.18
N VAL A 78 -16.06 4.58 -11.89
CA VAL A 78 -14.88 3.77 -12.24
C VAL A 78 -14.06 3.47 -10.98
N ALA A 79 -13.82 4.49 -10.14
CA ALA A 79 -13.14 4.35 -8.87
C ALA A 79 -13.84 3.33 -7.97
N ARG A 80 -15.16 3.43 -7.80
CA ARG A 80 -15.97 2.47 -7.04
C ARG A 80 -15.77 1.04 -7.56
N LEU A 81 -15.85 0.83 -8.87
CA LEU A 81 -15.68 -0.49 -9.48
C LEU A 81 -14.27 -1.05 -9.21
N LEU A 82 -13.23 -0.25 -9.42
CA LEU A 82 -11.85 -0.69 -9.23
C LEU A 82 -11.52 -0.96 -7.76
N LEU A 83 -12.07 -0.16 -6.83
CA LEU A 83 -11.95 -0.41 -5.39
C LEU A 83 -12.68 -1.69 -4.98
N GLY A 84 -13.87 -1.97 -5.54
CA GLY A 84 -14.58 -3.22 -5.30
C GLY A 84 -13.76 -4.44 -5.72
N ARG A 85 -13.18 -4.40 -6.92
CA ARG A 85 -12.29 -5.48 -7.42
C ARG A 85 -11.02 -5.65 -6.57
N ALA A 86 -10.47 -4.54 -6.08
CA ALA A 86 -9.32 -4.59 -5.18
C ALA A 86 -9.69 -5.24 -3.84
N TRP A 87 -10.86 -4.90 -3.29
CA TRP A 87 -11.37 -5.51 -2.07
C TRP A 87 -11.62 -7.02 -2.23
N GLU A 88 -12.30 -7.44 -3.30
CA GLU A 88 -12.51 -8.86 -3.61
C GLU A 88 -11.18 -9.63 -3.67
N TRP A 89 -10.20 -9.10 -4.40
CA TRP A 89 -8.88 -9.70 -4.52
C TRP A 89 -8.14 -9.79 -3.17
N ILE A 90 -8.26 -8.77 -2.31
CA ILE A 90 -7.66 -8.78 -0.98
C ILE A 90 -8.28 -9.90 -0.13
N LEU A 91 -9.61 -10.04 -0.12
CA LEU A 91 -10.27 -11.10 0.64
C LEU A 91 -9.86 -12.49 0.16
N GLU A 92 -9.72 -12.68 -1.15
CA GLU A 92 -9.22 -13.95 -1.71
C GLU A 92 -7.76 -14.22 -1.28
N ALA A 93 -6.91 -13.19 -1.30
CA ALA A 93 -5.52 -13.30 -0.86
C ALA A 93 -5.43 -13.65 0.64
N GLU A 94 -6.20 -12.97 1.50
CA GLU A 94 -6.25 -13.25 2.94
C GLU A 94 -6.80 -14.65 3.23
N ALA A 95 -7.82 -15.10 2.48
CA ALA A 95 -8.37 -16.44 2.61
C ALA A 95 -7.36 -17.53 2.20
N ARG A 96 -6.54 -17.27 1.17
CA ARG A 96 -5.46 -18.17 0.77
C ARG A 96 -4.36 -18.24 1.84
N ASN A 97 -3.87 -17.10 2.31
CA ASN A 97 -2.80 -17.06 3.32
C ASN A 97 -3.20 -17.82 4.59
N ARG A 98 -4.45 -17.68 5.04
CA ARG A 98 -4.95 -18.42 6.21
C ARG A 98 -4.91 -19.95 6.02
N ARG A 99 -5.26 -20.45 4.83
CA ARG A 99 -5.19 -21.90 4.54
C ARG A 99 -3.76 -22.40 4.56
N GLU A 100 -2.82 -21.63 4.01
CA GLU A 100 -1.40 -21.95 4.02
C GLU A 100 -0.83 -22.00 5.45
N GLU A 101 -1.26 -21.08 6.33
CA GLU A 101 -0.92 -21.10 7.76
C GLU A 101 -1.48 -22.35 8.48
N ASP A 102 -2.73 -22.73 8.20
CA ASP A 102 -3.39 -23.89 8.82
C ASP A 102 -2.76 -25.23 8.36
N GLU A 103 -2.39 -25.35 7.08
CA GLU A 103 -1.77 -26.56 6.51
C GLU A 103 -0.31 -26.73 6.96
N GLY A 104 0.46 -25.65 7.06
CA GLY A 104 1.86 -25.68 7.50
C GLY A 104 2.08 -25.97 9.00
N GLY A 105 1.04 -25.81 9.83
CA GLY A 105 1.09 -26.12 11.27
C GLY A 105 0.92 -27.61 11.61
N SER A 106 0.70 -28.48 10.63
CA SER A 106 0.35 -29.89 10.85
C SER A 106 1.53 -30.88 10.81
N GLU A 107 2.75 -30.45 10.50
CA GLU A 107 3.95 -31.32 10.40
C GLU A 107 4.88 -31.31 11.62
N GLU A 108 4.55 -30.61 12.71
CA GLU A 108 5.34 -30.65 13.96
C GLU A 108 4.63 -31.44 15.07
N PHE A 109 4.66 -32.78 14.99
CA PHE A 109 4.47 -33.68 16.13
C PHE A 109 5.33 -34.93 16.02
#